data_AF-A0A0W8G2I7-F1
#
_entry.id   AF-A0A0W8G2I7-F1
#
_cell.length_a   1.000
_cell.length_b   1.000
_cell.length_c   1.000
_cell.angle_alpha   90.00
_cell.angle_beta   90.00
_cell.angle_gamma   90.00
#
_symmetry.space_group_name_H-M   'P 1'
#
loop_
_entity.id
_entity.type
_entity.pdbx_description
1 polymer ?
#
loop_
_entity_poly.entity_id
_entity_poly.type
_entity_poly.pdbx_seq_one_letter_code
_entity_poly.pdbx_strand_id
1 'polypeptide(L)' 'MDLGFYPGVGVKVLRNAPLRDPVELEIDGYFLSIRRSEAHEVEVESHEA' A
#
# COMPACT_ATOMS: atom_id res chain seq x y z
N MET A 1 -6.84 -5.84 15.22
CA MET A 1 -6.41 -4.41 15.26
C MET A 1 -5.84 -4.16 13.89
N ASP A 2 -6.75 -3.95 12.94
CA ASP A 2 -6.48 -4.01 11.52
C ASP A 2 -6.24 -2.59 11.03
N LEU A 3 -5.09 -2.37 10.40
CA LEU A 3 -4.59 -1.06 9.95
C LEU A 3 -5.42 -0.44 8.79
N GLY A 4 -6.68 -0.86 8.62
CA GLY A 4 -7.52 -0.48 7.48
C GLY A 4 -7.18 -1.23 6.19
N PHE A 5 -6.35 -2.27 6.27
CA PHE A 5 -6.01 -3.13 5.13
C PHE A 5 -7.01 -4.29 5.03
N TYR A 6 -7.92 -4.24 4.05
CA TYR A 6 -8.90 -5.29 3.81
C TYR A 6 -9.11 -5.51 2.30
N PRO A 7 -9.51 -6.72 1.86
CA PRO A 7 -9.74 -6.99 0.45
C PRO A 7 -10.80 -6.07 -0.16
N GLY A 8 -10.50 -5.51 -1.34
CA GLY A 8 -11.39 -4.59 -2.05
C GLY A 8 -11.19 -3.12 -1.71
N VAL A 9 -10.27 -2.78 -0.80
CA VAL A 9 -9.90 -1.38 -0.55
C VAL A 9 -9.08 -0.80 -1.71
N GLY A 10 -9.39 0.43 -2.10
CA GLY A 10 -8.59 1.16 -3.08
C GLY A 10 -7.27 1.60 -2.45
N VAL A 11 -6.17 1.21 -3.07
CA VAL A 11 -4.82 1.62 -2.64
C VAL A 11 -4.15 2.45 -3.72
N LYS A 12 -3.44 3.49 -3.31
CA LYS A 12 -2.66 4.33 -4.22
C LYS A 12 -1.21 4.37 -3.76
N VAL A 13 -0.30 3.94 -4.62
CA VAL A 13 1.14 4.04 -4.35
C VAL A 13 1.55 5.50 -4.50
N LEU A 14 2.09 6.08 -3.43
CA LEU A 14 2.55 7.46 -3.43
C LEU A 14 4.00 7.55 -3.88
N ARG A 15 4.88 6.80 -3.20
CA ARG A 15 6.31 6.72 -3.52
C ARG A 15 6.97 5.55 -2.80
N ASN A 16 8.14 5.18 -3.31
CA ASN A 16 9.05 4.28 -2.64
C ASN A 16 10.12 5.10 -1.94
N ALA A 17 10.54 4.68 -0.74
CA ALA A 17 11.69 5.28 -0.08
C ALA A 17 12.96 5.14 -0.94
N PRO A 18 14.01 5.95 -0.69
CA PRO A 18 15.24 5.94 -1.51
C PRO A 18 15.93 4.58 -1.60
N LEU A 19 15.86 3.78 -0.53
CA LEU A 19 16.40 2.42 -0.47
C LEU A 19 15.40 1.36 -0.95
N ARG A 20 14.33 1.80 -1.60
CA ARG A 20 13.17 1.01 -2.03
C ARG A 20 12.39 0.35 -0.89
N ASP A 21 12.67 0.70 0.35
CA ASP A 21 11.96 0.25 1.55
C ASP A 21 11.93 1.38 2.59
N PRO A 22 10.78 1.71 3.19
CA PRO A 22 9.43 1.15 2.97
C PRO A 22 8.73 1.68 1.70
N VAL A 23 7.52 1.19 1.44
CA VAL A 23 6.60 1.70 0.40
C VAL A 23 5.53 2.56 1.06
N GLU A 24 5.35 3.79 0.57
CA GLU A 24 4.30 4.70 1.03
C GLU A 24 3.05 4.56 0.15
N LEU A 25 1.91 4.32 0.80
CA LEU A 25 0.60 4.09 0.22
C LEU A 25 -0.42 5.08 0.80
N GLU A 26 -1.43 5.42 0.01
CA GLU A 26 -2.64 6.11 0.44
C GLU A 26 -3.82 5.13 0.37
N ILE A 27 -4.59 5.03 1.45
CA ILE A 27 -5.74 4.14 1.60
C ILE A 27 -6.85 4.94 2.26
N ASP A 28 -7.98 5.14 1.58
CA ASP A 28 -9.13 5.93 2.09
C ASP A 28 -8.73 7.31 2.68
N GLY A 29 -7.73 7.97 2.10
CA GLY A 29 -7.21 9.28 2.56
C GLY A 29 -6.22 9.23 3.72
N TYR A 30 -5.83 8.02 4.17
CA TYR A 30 -4.79 7.82 5.17
C TYR A 30 -3.47 7.40 4.52
N PHE A 31 -2.37 7.93 5.04
CA PHE A 31 -1.03 7.60 4.62
C PHE A 31 -0.48 6.44 5.44
N LEU A 32 -0.16 5.33 4.78
CA LEU A 32 0.42 4.16 5.41
C LEU A 32 1.79 3.86 4.79
N SER A 33 2.77 3.57 5.64
CA SER A 33 4.08 3.05 5.22
C SER A 33 4.16 1.58 5.62
N ILE A 34 4.25 0.69 4.63
CA ILE A 34 4.45 -0.74 4.86
C ILE A 34 5.85 -1.14 4.39
N ARG A 35 6.43 -2.15 5.05
CA ARG A 35 7.70 -2.70 4.58
C ARG A 35 7.50 -3.35 3.22
N ARG A 36 8.56 -3.35 2.41
CA ARG A 36 8.56 -4.04 1.13
C ARG A 36 8.21 -5.51 1.29
N SER A 37 8.72 -6.17 2.34
CA SER A 37 8.41 -7.58 2.63
C SER A 37 6.91 -7.82 2.78
N GLU A 38 6.19 -6.92 3.47
CA GLU A 38 4.73 -7.02 3.65
C GLU A 38 4.01 -6.71 2.34
N ALA A 39 4.48 -5.70 1.60
CA ALA A 39 3.92 -5.36 0.27
C ALA A 39 4.04 -6.52 -0.74
N HIS A 40 5.04 -7.40 -0.58
CA HIS A 40 5.19 -8.61 -1.41
C HIS A 40 4.15 -9.69 -1.11
N GLU A 41 3.52 -9.66 0.07
CA GLU A 41 2.48 -10.62 0.47
C GLU A 41 1.07 -10.14 0.07
N VAL A 42 0.94 -8.91 -0.42
CA VAL A 42 -0.33 -8.31 -0.82
C VAL A 42 -0.53 -8.46 -2.33
N GLU A 43 -1.64 -9.10 -2.71
CA GLU A 43 -2.10 -9.14 -4.10
C GLU A 43 -2.91 -7.88 -4.42
N VAL A 44 -2.64 -7.26 -5.57
CA VAL A 44 -3.34 -6.07 -6.05
C VAL A 44 -3.78 -6.24 -7.49
N GLU A 45 -4.95 -5.71 -7.82
CA GLU A 45 -5.44 -5.64 -9.19
C GLU A 45 -5.29 -4.20 -9.71
N SER A 46 -4.75 -4.06 -10.92
CA SER A 46 -4.61 -2.76 -11.58
C SER A 46 -5.98 -2.31 -12.05
N HIS A 47 -6.57 -1.32 -11.40
CA HIS A 47 -7.79 -0.67 -11.88
C HIS A 47 -7.40 0.62 -12.59
N GLU A 48 -7.37 0.60 -13.91
CA GLU A 48 -7.28 1.82 -14.71
C GLU A 48 -8.67 2.49 -14.67
N ALA A 49 -8.73 3.71 -14.12
CA ALA A 49 -9.93 4.54 -14.14
C ALA A 49 -10.04 5.33 -15.45
#